data_AF-A0AAU4YKH2-F1
#
_entry.id   AF-A0AAU4YKH2-F1
#
_cell.length_a   1.000
_cell.length_b   1.000
_cell.length_c   1.000
_cell.angle_alpha   90.00
_cell.angle_beta   90.00
_cell.angle_gamma   90.00
#
_symmetry.space_group_name_H-M   'P 1'
#
loop_
_entity.id
_entity.type
_entity.pdbx_description
1 polymer ?
#
loop_
_entity_poly.entity_id
_entity_poly.type
_entity_poly.pdbx_seq_one_letter_code
_entity_poly.pdbx_strand_id
1 'polypeptide(L)'
;MSQPMYAPQQPQQPQRGGPEKKRNWFARHKVLTALGAVVVLVAIGSAAGGGEDSSSGSTAAGSSKGAAQDAAKGTGDSKPKEETKKKAAAIEGDGDFEVPADIKPGLYRTSGNDGMCYWERAKDSKGEVDSILANDNVSGTSYVTLKPSDKIFKTTGCKDWEAVDEKAKGSPKSEIKGDGGMFKVGVDIAPGTYKSTGNTDDMCYWERSKDAAHGIDSILANENVKGTAIVKIGASDGYFKTTNCQDWKKTG
;
A
#
# COMPACT_ATOMS: atom_id res chain seq x y z
N MET A 1 -31.12 69.78 44.66
CA MET A 1 -31.45 68.40 44.26
C MET A 1 -31.58 68.36 42.74
N SER A 2 -30.63 67.77 42.04
CA SER A 2 -30.76 67.41 40.62
C SER A 2 -29.87 66.21 40.37
N GLN A 3 -30.47 65.03 40.17
CA GLN A 3 -29.76 63.81 39.81
C GLN A 3 -29.54 63.79 38.29
N PRO A 4 -28.41 63.26 37.80
CA PRO A 4 -28.18 63.12 36.36
C PRO A 4 -29.02 61.97 35.79
N MET A 5 -29.69 62.23 34.67
CA MET A 5 -30.45 61.26 33.89
C MET A 5 -29.49 60.27 33.21
N TYR A 6 -29.66 58.97 33.48
CA TYR A 6 -28.93 57.90 32.81
C TYR A 6 -29.68 57.50 31.52
N ALA A 7 -29.00 57.54 30.38
CA ALA A 7 -29.57 57.05 29.12
C ALA A 7 -29.62 55.50 29.10
N PRO A 8 -30.66 54.88 28.50
CA PRO A 8 -30.76 53.43 28.43
C PRO A 8 -29.70 52.84 27.50
N GLN A 9 -28.99 51.82 27.98
CA GLN A 9 -28.00 51.09 27.19
C GLN A 9 -28.71 50.18 26.17
N GLN A 10 -28.37 50.33 24.89
CA GLN A 10 -28.87 49.43 23.85
C GLN A 10 -28.23 48.04 23.98
N PRO A 11 -28.99 46.95 23.70
CA PRO A 11 -28.43 45.60 23.72
C PRO A 11 -27.40 45.42 22.60
N GLN A 12 -26.19 44.98 22.95
CA GLN A 12 -25.13 44.70 22.00
C GLN A 12 -25.49 43.48 21.15
N GLN A 13 -25.53 43.64 19.83
CA GLN A 13 -25.65 42.51 18.92
C GLN A 13 -24.34 41.71 18.86
N PRO A 14 -24.40 40.38 18.74
CA PRO A 14 -23.19 39.57 18.58
C PRO A 14 -22.50 39.93 17.26
N GLN A 15 -21.22 40.29 17.35
CA GLN A 15 -20.35 40.62 16.22
C GLN A 15 -20.30 39.42 15.26
N ARG A 16 -20.80 39.61 14.02
CA ARG A 16 -20.65 38.63 12.94
C ARG A 16 -19.15 38.54 12.59
N GLY A 17 -18.54 37.39 12.85
CA GLY A 17 -17.18 37.10 12.41
C GLY A 17 -17.05 37.28 10.90
N GLY A 18 -16.03 38.02 10.47
CA GLY A 18 -15.68 38.16 9.05
C GLY A 18 -15.34 36.81 8.40
N PRO A 19 -15.26 36.73 7.06
CA PRO A 19 -14.99 35.48 6.37
C PRO A 19 -13.65 34.90 6.83
N GLU A 20 -13.67 33.69 7.40
CA GLU A 20 -12.45 32.97 7.72
C GLU A 20 -11.59 32.87 6.47
N LYS A 21 -10.35 33.39 6.53
CA LYS A 21 -9.34 33.11 5.52
C LYS A 21 -9.15 31.60 5.48
N LYS A 22 -9.62 30.94 4.42
CA LYS A 22 -9.28 29.55 4.12
C LYS A 22 -7.76 29.46 4.05
N ARG A 23 -7.16 28.92 5.10
CA ARG A 23 -5.71 28.74 5.20
C ARG A 23 -5.36 27.58 4.26
N ASN A 24 -4.85 27.91 3.07
CA ASN A 24 -4.37 26.93 2.10
C ASN A 24 -3.26 26.08 2.74
N TRP A 25 -3.62 24.87 3.16
CA TRP A 25 -2.77 23.85 3.78
C TRP A 25 -1.49 23.59 2.96
N PHE A 26 -1.58 23.69 1.63
CA PHE A 26 -0.49 23.55 0.66
C PHE A 26 0.64 24.58 0.83
N ALA A 27 0.42 25.71 1.50
CA ALA A 27 1.48 26.70 1.73
C ALA A 27 2.47 26.29 2.83
N ARG A 28 2.12 25.35 3.72
CA ARG A 28 3.00 24.87 4.80
C ARG A 28 3.86 23.66 4.41
N HIS A 29 3.52 22.95 3.33
CA HIS A 29 4.12 21.66 2.96
C HIS A 29 4.97 21.76 1.67
N LYS A 30 5.62 22.90 1.44
CA LYS A 30 6.46 23.13 0.24
C LYS A 30 7.84 22.45 0.29
N VAL A 31 8.09 21.54 1.23
CA VAL A 31 9.41 20.92 1.47
C VAL A 31 9.39 19.39 1.31
N LEU A 32 8.24 18.75 1.07
CA LEU A 32 8.13 17.28 0.93
C LEU A 32 7.60 16.84 -0.44
N THR A 33 7.99 17.54 -1.50
CA THR A 33 7.81 17.07 -2.88
C THR A 33 9.15 16.58 -3.41
N ALA A 34 9.53 15.37 -3.02
CA ALA A 34 10.56 14.59 -3.69
C ALA A 34 10.18 13.12 -3.57
N LEU A 35 9.72 12.56 -4.70
CA LEU A 35 9.62 11.16 -5.16
C LEU A 35 9.47 10.02 -4.13
N GLY A 36 8.74 8.97 -4.54
CA GLY A 36 8.50 7.74 -3.77
C GLY A 36 9.71 7.33 -2.94
N ALA A 37 9.47 7.10 -1.64
CA ALA A 37 10.45 6.86 -0.59
C ALA A 37 11.84 6.44 -1.13
N VAL A 38 12.73 7.42 -1.29
CA VAL A 38 14.11 7.19 -1.70
C VAL A 38 14.86 6.63 -0.49
N VAL A 39 14.80 5.31 -0.30
CA VAL A 39 15.78 4.58 0.51
C VAL A 39 16.83 4.05 -0.46
N VAL A 40 17.87 4.85 -0.70
CA VAL A 40 19.03 4.44 -1.49
C VAL A 40 19.99 3.66 -0.59
N LEU A 41 20.10 2.36 -0.81
CA LEU A 41 21.31 1.60 -0.47
C LEU A 41 21.81 0.91 -1.74
N VAL A 42 22.74 1.58 -2.41
CA VAL A 42 23.54 1.00 -3.49
C VAL A 42 24.54 0.03 -2.89
N ALA A 43 24.42 -1.25 -3.22
CA ALA A 43 25.54 -2.19 -3.20
C ALA A 43 25.47 -3.07 -4.45
N ILE A 44 25.89 -2.51 -5.59
CA ILE A 44 26.22 -3.33 -6.77
C ILE A 44 27.61 -3.91 -6.50
N GLY A 45 27.62 -5.17 -6.03
CA GLY A 45 28.84 -5.97 -5.92
C GLY A 45 29.28 -6.41 -7.32
N SER A 46 30.35 -5.80 -7.82
CA SER A 46 31.07 -6.32 -8.98
C SER A 46 31.85 -7.57 -8.58
N ALA A 47 31.50 -8.68 -9.22
CA ALA A 47 32.18 -9.95 -9.10
C ALA A 47 33.66 -9.85 -9.53
N ALA A 48 34.55 -10.29 -8.65
CA ALA A 48 35.85 -10.85 -9.02
C ALA A 48 35.97 -12.20 -8.28
N GLY A 49 36.19 -13.25 -9.07
CA GLY A 49 35.96 -14.64 -8.70
C GLY A 49 36.94 -15.26 -7.72
N GLY A 50 36.65 -16.53 -7.44
CA GLY A 50 37.46 -17.43 -6.62
C GLY A 50 36.58 -18.58 -6.16
N GLY A 51 36.54 -19.65 -6.95
CA GLY A 51 35.82 -20.88 -6.59
C GLY A 51 36.58 -21.70 -5.56
N GLU A 52 35.86 -22.62 -4.91
CA GLU A 52 36.41 -23.89 -4.41
C GLU A 52 35.26 -24.85 -4.10
N ASP A 53 35.34 -26.03 -4.72
CA ASP A 53 34.47 -27.18 -4.51
C ASP A 53 34.64 -27.75 -3.11
N SER A 54 33.57 -28.27 -2.52
CA SER A 54 33.66 -29.32 -1.49
C SER A 54 32.36 -30.13 -1.42
N SER A 55 32.41 -31.28 -2.10
CA SER A 55 31.57 -32.45 -1.87
C SER A 55 31.75 -32.96 -0.43
N SER A 56 30.65 -33.25 0.26
CA SER A 56 30.59 -34.44 1.12
C SER A 56 29.14 -34.84 1.37
N GLY A 57 28.81 -36.07 0.97
CA GLY A 57 27.51 -36.67 1.18
C GLY A 57 27.34 -37.23 2.59
N SER A 58 26.09 -37.56 2.92
CA SER A 58 25.73 -38.75 3.70
C SER A 58 24.23 -39.00 3.57
N THR A 59 23.90 -39.97 2.73
CA THR A 59 22.65 -40.73 2.74
C THR A 59 22.80 -41.90 3.71
N ALA A 60 21.85 -42.07 4.63
CA ALA A 60 21.61 -43.35 5.28
C ALA A 60 20.10 -43.56 5.42
N ALA A 61 19.66 -44.69 4.86
CA ALA A 61 18.30 -45.18 4.84
C ALA A 61 17.91 -45.81 6.19
N GLY A 62 16.61 -45.82 6.50
CA GLY A 62 16.01 -46.56 7.61
C GLY A 62 14.55 -46.90 7.31
N SER A 63 14.34 -48.12 6.84
CA SER A 63 13.05 -48.74 6.47
C SER A 63 12.24 -49.15 7.70
N SER A 64 10.90 -49.09 7.64
CA SER A 64 10.04 -50.24 8.02
C SER A 64 8.56 -50.00 7.74
N LYS A 65 7.90 -51.11 7.48
CA LYS A 65 6.56 -51.34 6.93
C LYS A 65 5.69 -51.91 8.05
N GLY A 66 4.41 -51.55 8.13
CA GLY A 66 3.44 -52.18 9.05
C GLY A 66 2.00 -51.76 8.73
N ALA A 67 1.12 -52.74 8.57
CA ALA A 67 -0.22 -52.64 7.96
C ALA A 67 -1.37 -52.84 8.97
N ALA A 68 -2.61 -52.73 8.43
CA ALA A 68 -3.95 -53.11 8.94
C ALA A 68 -4.77 -51.99 9.61
N GLN A 69 -5.88 -51.50 9.00
CA GLN A 69 -7.30 -51.95 9.10
C GLN A 69 -7.88 -51.81 10.53
N ASP A 70 -9.08 -51.26 10.82
CA ASP A 70 -10.31 -51.11 10.04
C ASP A 70 -11.27 -50.08 10.70
N ALA A 71 -12.23 -49.61 9.89
CA ALA A 71 -13.57 -49.06 10.18
C ALA A 71 -13.86 -48.08 11.36
N ALA A 72 -14.38 -46.88 11.04
CA ALA A 72 -15.73 -46.47 11.48
C ALA A 72 -16.27 -45.23 10.74
N LYS A 73 -17.48 -45.42 10.24
CA LYS A 73 -18.40 -44.53 9.54
C LYS A 73 -18.78 -43.29 10.36
N GLY A 74 -18.61 -42.10 9.78
CA GLY A 74 -19.18 -40.85 10.26
C GLY A 74 -19.66 -40.00 9.08
N THR A 75 -20.95 -40.12 8.77
CA THR A 75 -21.66 -39.28 7.80
C THR A 75 -21.73 -37.85 8.33
N GLY A 76 -20.81 -37.00 7.86
CA GLY A 76 -20.82 -35.56 8.06
C GLY A 76 -21.10 -34.86 6.74
N ASP A 77 -22.26 -34.22 6.67
CA ASP A 77 -22.74 -33.37 5.58
C ASP A 77 -21.62 -32.42 5.09
N SER A 78 -20.98 -32.78 3.99
CA SER A 78 -19.88 -32.01 3.42
C SER A 78 -20.45 -30.89 2.57
N LYS A 79 -20.71 -29.75 3.22
CA LYS A 79 -20.87 -28.47 2.55
C LYS A 79 -19.66 -28.26 1.62
N PRO A 80 -19.84 -28.01 0.31
CA PRO A 80 -18.72 -27.76 -0.59
C PRO A 80 -17.90 -26.60 -0.03
N LYS A 81 -16.67 -26.90 0.37
CA LYS A 81 -15.63 -25.90 0.61
C LYS A 81 -15.37 -25.30 -0.76
N GLU A 82 -15.80 -24.07 -0.95
CA GLU A 82 -15.51 -23.29 -2.15
C GLU A 82 -13.98 -23.16 -2.24
N GLU A 83 -13.37 -24.05 -3.01
CA GLU A 83 -11.98 -23.91 -3.41
C GLU A 83 -11.91 -22.64 -4.23
N THR A 84 -11.38 -21.58 -3.62
CA THR A 84 -10.90 -20.40 -4.34
C THR A 84 -9.88 -20.88 -5.36
N LYS A 85 -10.34 -21.09 -6.59
CA LYS A 85 -9.50 -21.35 -7.75
C LYS A 85 -8.46 -20.23 -7.78
N LYS A 86 -7.20 -20.55 -7.45
CA LYS A 86 -6.10 -19.57 -7.44
C LYS A 86 -6.08 -18.93 -8.83
N LYS A 87 -6.38 -17.63 -8.89
CA LYS A 87 -6.38 -16.90 -10.16
C LYS A 87 -4.96 -16.99 -10.71
N ALA A 88 -4.81 -17.34 -11.98
CA ALA A 88 -3.50 -17.34 -12.62
C ALA A 88 -2.91 -15.92 -12.52
N ALA A 89 -1.61 -15.84 -12.24
CA ALA A 89 -0.89 -14.58 -12.26
C ALA A 89 -1.04 -13.94 -13.65
N ALA A 90 -1.21 -12.62 -13.67
CA ALA A 90 -1.22 -11.86 -14.91
C ALA A 90 0.20 -11.44 -15.30
N ILE A 91 1.09 -11.30 -14.31
CA ILE A 91 2.53 -11.06 -14.46
C ILE A 91 3.23 -11.95 -13.46
N GLU A 92 4.16 -12.78 -13.92
CA GLU A 92 4.98 -13.60 -13.04
C GLU A 92 6.25 -12.83 -12.67
N GLY A 93 6.47 -12.63 -11.37
CA GLY A 93 7.69 -12.02 -10.81
C GLY A 93 8.22 -10.75 -11.51
N ASP A 94 9.48 -10.84 -11.93
CA ASP A 94 10.31 -9.73 -12.39
C ASP A 94 10.42 -9.67 -13.91
N GLY A 95 10.56 -8.46 -14.46
CA GLY A 95 10.78 -8.24 -15.89
C GLY A 95 10.31 -6.89 -16.39
N ASP A 96 10.52 -6.70 -17.69
CA ASP A 96 10.01 -5.59 -18.48
C ASP A 96 8.91 -6.11 -19.41
N PHE A 97 7.76 -5.45 -19.39
CA PHE A 97 6.56 -5.86 -20.12
C PHE A 97 6.05 -4.71 -20.98
N GLU A 98 5.83 -4.97 -22.26
CA GLU A 98 5.21 -4.01 -23.16
C GLU A 98 3.71 -3.88 -22.90
N VAL A 99 3.23 -2.65 -22.79
CA VAL A 99 1.81 -2.31 -22.65
C VAL A 99 1.30 -1.76 -23.99
N PRO A 100 0.33 -2.41 -24.68
CA PRO A 100 -0.51 -3.53 -24.25
C PRO A 100 -0.06 -4.92 -24.73
N ALA A 101 1.10 -5.05 -25.37
CA ALA A 101 1.48 -6.26 -26.13
C ALA A 101 1.66 -7.49 -25.22
N ASP A 102 2.39 -7.34 -24.12
CA ASP A 102 2.62 -8.40 -23.13
C ASP A 102 1.57 -8.37 -22.03
N ILE A 103 1.17 -7.16 -21.61
CA ILE A 103 0.17 -6.96 -20.56
C ILE A 103 -0.81 -5.84 -20.89
N LYS A 104 -2.09 -6.13 -20.68
CA LYS A 104 -3.17 -5.16 -20.91
C LYS A 104 -3.19 -4.05 -19.85
N PRO A 105 -3.68 -2.84 -20.20
CA PRO A 105 -4.03 -1.82 -19.21
C PRO A 105 -5.07 -2.35 -18.21
N GLY A 106 -4.98 -1.90 -16.96
CA GLY A 106 -5.86 -2.33 -15.88
C GLY A 106 -5.29 -2.11 -14.48
N LEU A 107 -6.04 -2.55 -13.48
CA LEU A 107 -5.62 -2.54 -12.07
C LEU A 107 -4.96 -3.88 -11.72
N TYR A 108 -3.79 -3.82 -11.10
CA TYR A 108 -3.00 -4.97 -10.70
C TYR A 108 -2.61 -4.88 -9.23
N ARG A 109 -2.41 -6.04 -8.59
CA ARG A 109 -2.01 -6.17 -7.20
C ARG A 109 -0.98 -7.28 -7.02
N THR A 110 0.04 -7.08 -6.19
CA THR A 110 0.94 -8.17 -5.78
C THR A 110 0.33 -9.07 -4.70
N SER A 111 0.75 -10.33 -4.66
CA SER A 111 0.34 -11.31 -3.64
C SER A 111 0.99 -11.11 -2.25
N GLY A 112 1.61 -9.96 -2.00
CA GLY A 112 2.32 -9.63 -0.76
C GLY A 112 3.82 -9.91 -0.86
N ASN A 113 4.60 -8.83 -0.96
CA ASN A 113 6.05 -8.84 -1.12
C ASN A 113 6.76 -9.11 0.22
N ASP A 114 7.66 -10.10 0.22
CA ASP A 114 8.47 -10.47 1.40
C ASP A 114 9.68 -9.53 1.61
N GLY A 115 9.94 -8.64 0.65
CA GLY A 115 11.02 -7.66 0.67
C GLY A 115 10.66 -6.41 -0.11
N MET A 116 11.68 -5.65 -0.50
CA MET A 116 11.50 -4.42 -1.30
C MET A 116 11.16 -4.78 -2.75
N CYS A 117 9.92 -4.51 -3.15
CA CYS A 117 9.48 -4.56 -4.54
C CYS A 117 9.60 -3.18 -5.17
N TYR A 118 10.31 -3.10 -6.29
CA TYR A 118 10.33 -1.93 -7.16
C TYR A 118 9.45 -2.18 -8.37
N TRP A 119 8.62 -1.20 -8.73
CA TRP A 119 7.95 -1.20 -10.02
C TRP A 119 7.93 0.18 -10.65
N GLU A 120 7.80 0.22 -11.97
CA GLU A 120 7.77 1.45 -12.74
C GLU A 120 6.85 1.33 -13.96
N ARG A 121 6.11 2.40 -14.23
CA ARG A 121 5.41 2.65 -15.50
C ARG A 121 6.21 3.67 -16.29
N ALA A 122 6.48 3.42 -17.57
CA ALA A 122 7.27 4.32 -18.41
C ALA A 122 6.62 4.59 -19.78
N LYS A 123 6.95 5.75 -20.35
CA LYS A 123 6.43 6.24 -21.64
C LYS A 123 7.19 5.70 -22.86
N ASP A 124 8.36 5.10 -22.65
CA ASP A 124 9.20 4.43 -23.66
C ASP A 124 10.19 3.46 -22.98
N SER A 125 11.00 2.76 -23.78
CA SER A 125 11.97 1.75 -23.33
C SER A 125 13.40 2.27 -23.20
N LYS A 126 13.61 3.59 -23.11
CA LYS A 126 14.97 4.17 -23.09
C LYS A 126 15.70 4.03 -21.77
N GLY A 127 14.96 3.78 -20.67
CA GLY A 127 15.54 3.69 -19.32
C GLY A 127 16.01 5.03 -18.75
N GLU A 128 15.52 6.14 -19.29
CA GLU A 128 15.84 7.50 -18.83
C GLU A 128 14.92 7.90 -17.68
N VAL A 129 15.39 8.77 -16.77
CA VAL A 129 14.58 9.23 -15.63
C VAL A 129 13.32 9.97 -16.09
N ASP A 130 13.38 10.68 -17.22
CA ASP A 130 12.23 11.38 -17.76
C ASP A 130 11.24 10.44 -18.46
N SER A 131 11.63 9.18 -18.73
CA SER A 131 10.72 8.15 -19.23
C SER A 131 9.74 7.67 -18.16
N ILE A 132 10.11 7.80 -16.88
CA ILE A 132 9.32 7.35 -15.72
C ILE A 132 8.03 8.17 -15.62
N LEU A 133 6.89 7.48 -15.77
CA LEU A 133 5.57 8.06 -15.56
C LEU A 133 5.13 7.94 -14.10
N ALA A 134 5.45 6.83 -13.46
CA ALA A 134 5.25 6.57 -12.04
C ALA A 134 6.14 5.40 -11.60
N ASN A 135 6.66 5.44 -10.38
CA ASN A 135 7.37 4.32 -9.79
C ASN A 135 7.10 4.26 -8.28
N ASP A 136 7.41 3.13 -7.68
CA ASP A 136 7.30 2.98 -6.23
C ASP A 136 8.21 1.87 -5.69
N ASN A 137 8.54 2.00 -4.40
CA ASN A 137 9.22 1.01 -3.59
C ASN A 137 8.26 0.57 -2.48
N VAL A 138 7.86 -0.70 -2.48
CA VAL A 138 6.80 -1.21 -1.60
C VAL A 138 7.19 -2.54 -0.97
N SER A 139 7.09 -2.62 0.35
CA SER A 139 6.99 -3.88 1.11
C SER A 139 5.51 -4.28 1.23
N GLY A 140 5.24 -5.58 1.43
CA GLY A 140 3.87 -6.05 1.55
C GLY A 140 3.09 -5.94 0.23
N THR A 141 1.80 -5.58 0.28
CA THR A 141 0.97 -5.53 -0.93
C THR A 141 1.25 -4.26 -1.74
N SER A 142 1.37 -4.36 -3.05
CA SER A 142 1.34 -3.22 -3.97
C SER A 142 0.07 -3.23 -4.82
N TYR A 143 -0.41 -2.06 -5.21
CA TYR A 143 -1.42 -1.86 -6.25
C TYR A 143 -0.90 -0.89 -7.29
N VAL A 144 -1.18 -1.16 -8.57
CA VAL A 144 -0.83 -0.25 -9.66
C VAL A 144 -1.91 -0.27 -10.74
N THR A 145 -2.25 0.92 -11.26
CA THR A 145 -3.08 1.07 -12.45
C THR A 145 -2.17 1.30 -13.66
N LEU A 146 -2.16 0.35 -14.59
CA LEU A 146 -1.53 0.50 -15.91
C LEU A 146 -2.50 1.21 -16.85
N LYS A 147 -2.06 2.32 -17.45
CA LYS A 147 -2.87 3.13 -18.37
C LYS A 147 -2.61 2.70 -19.82
N PRO A 148 -3.59 2.88 -20.73
CA PRO A 148 -3.37 2.63 -22.16
C PRO A 148 -2.24 3.44 -22.81
N SER A 149 -1.87 4.57 -22.20
CA SER A 149 -0.77 5.42 -22.65
C SER A 149 0.61 4.89 -22.27
N ASP A 150 0.70 4.00 -21.30
CA ASP A 150 1.98 3.45 -20.85
C ASP A 150 2.56 2.58 -21.96
N LYS A 151 3.90 2.50 -22.02
CA LYS A 151 4.61 1.66 -23.00
C LYS A 151 5.33 0.50 -22.34
N ILE A 152 5.92 0.74 -21.18
CA ILE A 152 6.63 -0.28 -20.42
C ILE A 152 6.09 -0.33 -18.99
N PHE A 153 5.88 -1.53 -18.49
CA PHE A 153 5.78 -1.81 -17.05
C PHE A 153 6.98 -2.65 -16.64
N LYS A 154 7.71 -2.19 -15.63
CA LYS A 154 8.89 -2.85 -15.06
C LYS A 154 8.59 -3.27 -13.64
N THR A 155 9.01 -4.46 -13.26
CA THR A 155 8.81 -5.02 -11.91
C THR A 155 10.08 -5.78 -11.50
N THR A 156 10.56 -5.56 -10.28
CA THR A 156 11.80 -6.15 -9.76
C THR A 156 11.69 -6.40 -8.26
N GLY A 157 12.02 -7.60 -7.80
CA GLY A 157 11.85 -8.01 -6.40
C GLY A 157 10.38 -8.11 -5.96
N CYS A 158 9.45 -8.16 -6.90
CA CYS A 158 8.02 -8.22 -6.60
C CYS A 158 7.52 -9.66 -6.68
N LYS A 159 6.51 -9.98 -5.87
CA LYS A 159 5.73 -11.19 -6.11
C LYS A 159 4.83 -11.00 -7.32
N ASP A 160 4.31 -12.11 -7.82
CA ASP A 160 3.36 -12.16 -8.91
C ASP A 160 2.24 -11.12 -8.78
N TRP A 161 1.92 -10.51 -9.92
CA TRP A 161 0.84 -9.56 -10.03
C TRP A 161 -0.42 -10.26 -10.53
N GLU A 162 -1.52 -10.00 -9.84
CA GLU A 162 -2.84 -10.44 -10.21
C GLU A 162 -3.65 -9.26 -10.75
N ALA A 163 -4.34 -9.46 -11.86
CA ALA A 163 -5.33 -8.48 -12.32
C ALA A 163 -6.48 -8.39 -11.31
N VAL A 164 -6.89 -7.19 -10.96
CA VAL A 164 -7.95 -6.92 -10.00
C VAL A 164 -9.19 -6.46 -10.76
N ASP A 165 -10.34 -7.08 -10.47
CA ASP A 165 -11.61 -6.52 -10.91
C ASP A 165 -11.92 -5.28 -10.07
N GLU A 166 -12.06 -4.12 -10.71
CA GLU A 166 -12.36 -2.86 -10.02
C GLU A 166 -13.64 -2.94 -9.19
N LYS A 167 -14.60 -3.78 -9.62
CA LYS A 167 -15.89 -4.00 -8.97
C LYS A 167 -15.87 -5.14 -7.94
N ALA A 168 -14.71 -5.77 -7.72
CA ALA A 168 -14.58 -6.85 -6.74
C ALA A 168 -15.06 -6.38 -5.37
N LYS A 169 -15.96 -7.17 -4.77
CA LYS A 169 -16.34 -7.01 -3.37
C LYS A 169 -15.32 -7.76 -2.51
N GLY A 170 -14.79 -7.08 -1.49
CA GLY A 170 -13.88 -7.69 -0.52
C GLY A 170 -14.55 -7.91 0.83
N SER A 171 -13.78 -8.50 1.75
CA SER A 171 -14.10 -8.63 3.16
C SER A 171 -13.12 -7.75 3.95
N PRO A 172 -13.37 -6.44 4.03
CA PRO A 172 -12.39 -5.48 4.52
C PRO A 172 -12.01 -5.73 5.99
N LYS A 173 -10.71 -5.77 6.26
CA LYS A 173 -10.14 -5.97 7.60
C LYS A 173 -10.14 -4.67 8.40
N SER A 174 -10.12 -4.79 9.73
CA SER A 174 -9.99 -3.66 10.66
C SER A 174 -8.60 -3.57 11.33
N GLU A 175 -7.67 -4.42 10.91
CA GLU A 175 -6.27 -4.41 11.33
C GLU A 175 -5.39 -4.23 10.09
N ILE A 176 -4.36 -3.39 10.20
CA ILE A 176 -3.44 -3.10 9.09
C ILE A 176 -2.03 -3.28 9.61
N LYS A 177 -1.25 -4.12 8.93
CA LYS A 177 0.17 -4.24 9.25
C LYS A 177 0.90 -2.95 8.90
N GLY A 178 1.80 -2.51 9.75
CA GLY A 178 2.49 -1.23 9.56
C GLY A 178 3.38 -1.19 8.31
N ASP A 179 3.94 -2.34 7.94
CA ASP A 179 4.65 -2.60 6.67
C ASP A 179 3.78 -3.37 5.66
N GLY A 180 2.48 -3.14 5.73
CA GLY A 180 1.51 -3.86 4.92
C GLY A 180 1.48 -3.44 3.44
N GLY A 181 2.12 -2.32 3.10
CA GLY A 181 2.09 -1.73 1.77
C GLY A 181 0.79 -0.97 1.53
N MET A 182 0.17 -1.18 0.36
CA MET A 182 -1.00 -0.50 -0.13
C MET A 182 -2.26 -1.38 -0.05
N PHE A 183 -3.36 -0.79 0.38
CA PHE A 183 -4.64 -1.43 0.63
C PHE A 183 -5.77 -0.68 -0.06
N LYS A 184 -6.63 -1.38 -0.79
CA LYS A 184 -7.84 -0.81 -1.39
C LYS A 184 -8.93 -0.66 -0.34
N VAL A 185 -9.42 0.56 -0.11
CA VAL A 185 -10.42 0.85 0.92
C VAL A 185 -11.78 0.27 0.52
N GLY A 186 -12.48 -0.33 1.49
CA GLY A 186 -13.75 -1.04 1.26
C GLY A 186 -13.59 -2.46 0.69
N VAL A 187 -12.39 -2.83 0.25
CA VAL A 187 -12.07 -4.18 -0.26
C VAL A 187 -11.11 -4.90 0.69
N ASP A 188 -9.92 -4.34 0.90
CA ASP A 188 -8.90 -4.93 1.77
C ASP A 188 -9.05 -4.46 3.22
N ILE A 189 -9.37 -3.18 3.42
CA ILE A 189 -9.50 -2.55 4.73
C ILE A 189 -10.78 -1.73 4.85
N ALA A 190 -11.35 -1.68 6.05
CA ALA A 190 -12.56 -0.93 6.31
C ALA A 190 -12.25 0.57 6.45
N PRO A 191 -13.15 1.48 6.05
CA PRO A 191 -13.03 2.88 6.45
C PRO A 191 -13.14 2.98 7.98
N GLY A 192 -12.47 3.98 8.55
CA GLY A 192 -12.31 4.07 10.00
C GLY A 192 -11.32 5.14 10.44
N THR A 193 -11.18 5.30 11.75
CA THR A 193 -10.05 5.95 12.37
C THR A 193 -9.08 4.89 12.83
N TYR A 194 -7.82 5.02 12.43
CA TYR A 194 -6.76 4.08 12.74
C TYR A 194 -5.66 4.77 13.52
N LYS A 195 -5.02 4.02 14.42
CA LYS A 195 -3.91 4.50 15.23
C LYS A 195 -2.74 3.52 15.16
N SER A 196 -1.56 4.04 14.89
CA SER A 196 -0.28 3.35 14.99
C SER A 196 0.55 4.03 16.07
N THR A 197 1.01 3.29 17.08
CA THR A 197 1.62 3.82 18.29
C THR A 197 3.00 3.24 18.52
N GLY A 198 3.94 4.08 18.95
CA GLY A 198 5.31 3.64 19.23
C GLY A 198 6.15 3.55 17.96
N ASN A 199 5.85 4.35 16.94
CA ASN A 199 6.67 4.48 15.74
C ASN A 199 8.02 5.05 16.14
N THR A 200 9.02 4.18 16.20
CA THR A 200 10.42 4.54 16.39
C THR A 200 11.02 4.91 15.04
N ASP A 201 11.91 5.89 15.05
CA ASP A 201 12.53 6.51 13.87
C ASP A 201 11.55 7.30 12.97
N ASP A 202 12.06 8.30 12.24
CA ASP A 202 11.26 9.21 11.40
C ASP A 202 10.76 8.53 10.10
N MET A 203 10.60 7.20 10.11
CA MET A 203 10.41 6.40 8.90
C MET A 203 8.97 5.91 8.70
N CYS A 204 8.09 5.97 9.71
CA CYS A 204 6.68 5.62 9.51
C CYS A 204 6.03 6.60 8.54
N TYR A 205 5.75 6.11 7.33
CA TYR A 205 5.07 6.82 6.28
C TYR A 205 3.68 6.25 6.09
N TRP A 206 2.70 7.13 5.94
CA TRP A 206 1.37 6.74 5.48
C TRP A 206 0.85 7.68 4.40
N GLU A 207 -0.02 7.15 3.54
CA GLU A 207 -0.67 7.90 2.47
C GLU A 207 -2.11 7.44 2.29
N ARG A 208 -3.01 8.39 2.05
CA ARG A 208 -4.34 8.18 1.50
C ARG A 208 -4.35 8.67 0.06
N SER A 209 -4.91 7.87 -0.85
CA SER A 209 -4.89 8.18 -2.29
C SER A 209 -6.25 7.92 -2.93
N LYS A 210 -6.58 8.65 -4.00
CA LYS A 210 -7.82 8.52 -4.78
C LYS A 210 -7.84 7.25 -5.62
N ASP A 211 -6.68 6.87 -6.14
CA ASP A 211 -6.49 5.77 -7.07
C ASP A 211 -5.08 5.17 -6.90
N ALA A 212 -4.79 4.11 -7.65
CA ALA A 212 -3.47 3.48 -7.72
C ALA A 212 -2.68 3.92 -8.97
N ALA A 213 -2.88 5.16 -9.45
CA ALA A 213 -2.12 5.68 -10.59
C ALA A 213 -0.76 6.25 -10.18
N HIS A 214 -0.56 6.53 -8.88
CA HIS A 214 0.67 7.05 -8.26
C HIS A 214 1.15 8.39 -8.81
N GLY A 215 0.20 9.21 -9.28
CA GLY A 215 0.48 10.61 -9.61
C GLY A 215 0.41 11.49 -8.37
N ILE A 216 1.07 12.65 -8.39
CA ILE A 216 0.97 13.63 -7.29
C ILE A 216 -0.48 14.05 -7.04
N ASP A 217 -1.29 14.13 -8.10
CA ASP A 217 -2.70 14.46 -8.03
C ASP A 217 -3.57 13.34 -7.46
N SER A 218 -3.04 12.11 -7.32
CA SER A 218 -3.73 10.99 -6.69
C SER A 218 -3.70 11.09 -5.16
N ILE A 219 -2.70 11.77 -4.59
CA ILE A 219 -2.51 11.86 -3.14
C ILE A 219 -3.58 12.76 -2.52
N LEU A 220 -4.31 12.22 -1.54
CA LEU A 220 -5.28 12.97 -0.72
C LEU A 220 -4.61 13.58 0.50
N ALA A 221 -3.77 12.79 1.17
CA ALA A 221 -2.96 13.20 2.31
C ALA A 221 -1.85 12.17 2.54
N ASN A 222 -0.69 12.63 3.01
CA ASN A 222 0.40 11.78 3.48
C ASN A 222 1.13 12.44 4.63
N GLU A 223 1.91 11.68 5.38
CA GLU A 223 2.76 12.20 6.46
C GLU A 223 3.86 11.20 6.85
N ASN A 224 4.97 11.72 7.38
CA ASN A 224 5.99 10.96 8.09
C ASN A 224 5.85 11.20 9.60
N VAL A 225 5.61 10.15 10.38
CA VAL A 225 5.22 10.29 11.79
C VAL A 225 6.14 9.53 12.73
N LYS A 226 6.79 10.27 13.63
CA LYS A 226 7.41 9.69 14.84
C LYS A 226 6.40 9.59 15.99
N GLY A 227 6.48 8.52 16.76
CA GLY A 227 5.64 8.30 17.93
C GLY A 227 4.25 7.75 17.58
N THR A 228 3.23 8.60 17.53
CA THR A 228 1.85 8.16 17.30
C THR A 228 1.27 8.78 16.04
N ALA A 229 0.86 7.95 15.09
CA ALA A 229 0.09 8.35 13.93
C ALA A 229 -1.40 8.04 14.15
N ILE A 230 -2.28 8.99 13.81
CA ILE A 230 -3.74 8.81 13.82
C ILE A 230 -4.26 9.26 12.46
N VAL A 231 -4.97 8.37 11.77
CA VAL A 231 -5.48 8.63 10.42
C VAL A 231 -6.96 8.28 10.35
N LYS A 232 -7.78 9.23 9.89
CA LYS A 232 -9.14 8.93 9.44
C LYS A 232 -9.08 8.52 7.96
N ILE A 233 -9.36 7.25 7.70
CA ILE A 233 -9.57 6.71 6.35
C ILE A 233 -11.07 6.85 6.03
N GLY A 234 -11.38 7.59 4.97
CA GLY A 234 -12.73 7.85 4.49
C GLY A 234 -13.25 6.72 3.62
N ALA A 235 -14.58 6.52 3.56
CA ALA A 235 -15.18 5.52 2.68
C ALA A 235 -15.02 5.87 1.18
N SER A 236 -14.72 7.12 0.86
CA SER A 236 -14.46 7.62 -0.49
C SER A 236 -12.97 7.61 -0.87
N ASP A 237 -12.09 7.25 0.06
CA ASP A 237 -10.67 7.07 -0.29
C ASP A 237 -10.56 5.83 -1.17
N GLY A 238 -9.68 5.87 -2.17
CA GLY A 238 -9.42 4.68 -2.99
C GLY A 238 -8.49 3.72 -2.25
N TYR A 239 -7.40 4.26 -1.69
CA TYR A 239 -6.31 3.46 -1.15
C TYR A 239 -5.71 4.07 0.12
N PHE A 240 -5.16 3.21 0.96
CA PHE A 240 -4.28 3.56 2.07
C PHE A 240 -2.96 2.81 1.93
N LYS A 241 -1.84 3.52 2.02
CA LYS A 241 -0.50 2.95 2.01
C LYS A 241 0.18 3.21 3.35
N THR A 242 0.93 2.23 3.84
CA THR A 242 1.74 2.34 5.07
C THR A 242 3.07 1.60 4.92
N THR A 243 4.14 2.21 5.43
CA THR A 243 5.50 1.66 5.41
C THR A 243 6.26 2.13 6.64
N ASN A 244 7.05 1.23 7.23
CA ASN A 244 7.85 1.38 8.46
C ASN A 244 7.06 1.92 9.65
N CYS A 245 5.76 1.64 9.71
CA CYS A 245 4.92 1.97 10.85
C CYS A 245 4.80 0.77 11.79
N GLN A 246 4.38 1.01 13.03
CA GLN A 246 3.79 -0.04 13.85
C GLN A 246 2.41 -0.42 13.31
N ASP A 247 1.95 -1.61 13.66
CA ASP A 247 0.63 -2.09 13.25
C ASP A 247 -0.47 -1.11 13.66
N TRP A 248 -1.38 -0.85 12.71
CA TRP A 248 -2.49 0.06 12.89
C TRP A 248 -3.69 -0.68 13.46
N LYS A 249 -4.24 -0.11 14.54
CA LYS A 249 -5.49 -0.57 15.16
C LYS A 249 -6.61 0.40 14.85
N LYS A 250 -7.75 -0.12 14.40
CA LYS A 250 -8.96 0.68 14.24
C LYS A 250 -9.49 1.11 15.62
N THR A 251 -9.78 2.39 15.79
CA THR A 251 -10.26 3.00 17.04
C THR A 251 -11.62 3.66 16.92
N GLY A 252 -12.21 3.70 15.71
CA GLY A 252 -13.53 4.27 15.43
C GLY A 252 -13.84 4.33 13.94
#